data_AF-A0A2V9RFZ5-F1
#
_entry.id   AF-A0A2V9RFZ5-F1
#
_cell.length_a   1.000
_cell.length_b   1.000
_cell.length_c   1.000
_cell.angle_alpha   90.00
_cell.angle_beta   90.00
_cell.angle_gamma   90.00
#
_symmetry.space_group_name_H-M   'P 1'
#
loop_
_entity.id
_entity.type
_entity.pdbx_description
1 polymer ?
#
loop_
_entity_poly.entity_id
_entity_poly.type
_entity_poly.pdbx_seq_one_letter_code
_entity_poly.pdbx_strand_id
1 'polypeptide(L)'
;ADVEAEFVKTGKYYRRGGHWSLATWEIALPSRIQLRLPDNLEESLNVAQRTHHRFGQYSDWVSVIRERVEHLPVEKRELERLAAREEVPADFDLAQINWKADYDPYSLTELKGYCFVCLR
;
A
#
# COMPACT_ATOMS: atom_id res chain seq x y z
N ALA A 1 -6.75 2.78 11.76
CA ALA A 1 -5.98 3.78 12.51
C ALA A 1 -6.99 4.70 13.15
N ASP A 2 -6.99 4.79 14.47
CA ASP A 2 -7.93 5.63 15.20
C ASP A 2 -7.25 6.97 15.50
N VAL A 3 -7.97 8.07 15.27
CA VAL A 3 -7.49 9.43 15.54
C VAL A 3 -8.18 9.91 16.80
N GLU A 4 -7.42 9.98 17.89
CA GLU A 4 -7.88 10.56 19.15
C GLU A 4 -7.50 12.04 19.20
N ALA A 5 -8.48 12.92 19.42
CA ALA A 5 -8.30 14.36 19.46
C ALA A 5 -8.88 14.92 20.75
N GLU A 6 -8.05 15.65 21.50
CA GLU A 6 -8.45 16.33 22.72
C GLU A 6 -8.86 17.78 22.40
N PHE A 7 -10.00 18.22 22.93
CA PHE A 7 -10.51 19.57 22.71
C PHE A 7 -10.35 20.42 23.96
N VAL A 8 -9.77 21.62 23.79
CA VAL A 8 -9.62 22.57 24.89
C VAL A 8 -10.60 23.72 24.69
N LYS A 9 -11.42 23.96 25.72
CA LYS A 9 -12.28 25.14 25.81
C LYS A 9 -11.43 26.37 26.10
N THR A 10 -11.56 27.37 25.25
CA THR A 10 -10.95 28.68 25.45
C THR A 10 -11.99 29.77 25.25
N GLY A 11 -11.66 30.99 25.67
CA GLY A 11 -12.54 32.13 25.47
C GLY A 11 -11.82 33.45 25.58
N LYS A 12 -12.38 34.46 24.93
CA LYS A 12 -11.88 35.83 24.95
C LYS A 12 -13.01 36.78 25.29
N TYR A 13 -12.74 37.65 26.26
CA TYR A 13 -13.61 38.79 26.54
C TYR A 13 -13.48 39.81 25.41
N TYR A 14 -14.62 40.26 24.91
CA TYR A 14 -14.71 41.35 23.97
C TYR A 14 -15.75 42.35 24.44
N ARG A 15 -15.62 43.60 24.00
CA ARG A 15 -16.53 44.67 24.39
C ARG A 15 -17.41 45.05 23.19
N ARG A 16 -18.73 45.00 23.35
CA ARG A 16 -19.70 45.39 22.32
C ARG A 16 -20.83 46.20 22.97
N GLY A 17 -21.14 47.37 22.42
CA GLY A 17 -22.19 48.24 22.95
C GLY A 17 -21.94 48.73 24.39
N GLY A 18 -20.68 48.87 24.81
CA GLY A 18 -20.32 49.30 26.17
C GLY A 18 -20.24 48.18 27.21
N HIS A 19 -20.81 47.00 26.94
CA HIS A 19 -20.81 45.84 27.82
C HIS A 19 -19.69 44.84 27.46
N TRP A 20 -19.19 44.14 28.47
CA TRP A 20 -18.28 43.01 28.29
C TRP A 20 -19.07 41.74 28.00
N SER A 21 -18.64 40.99 27.00
CA SER A 21 -19.20 39.69 26.63
C SER A 21 -18.07 38.68 26.45
N LEU A 22 -18.30 37.43 26.87
CA LEU A 22 -17.34 36.35 26.71
C LEU A 22 -17.71 35.54 25.46
N ALA A 23 -16.81 35.49 24.47
CA ALA A 23 -16.90 34.51 23.41
C ALA A 23 -16.11 33.28 23.84
N THR A 24 -16.75 32.11 23.86
CA THR A 24 -16.10 30.82 24.11
C THR A 24 -16.07 30.00 22.83
N TRP A 25 -15.00 29.26 22.62
CA TRP A 25 -14.86 28.30 21.52
C TRP A 25 -13.97 27.14 21.94
N GLU A 26 -14.04 26.05 21.19
CA GLU A 26 -13.21 24.87 21.38
C GLU A 26 -12.14 24.82 20.30
N ILE A 27 -10.91 24.48 20.68
CA ILE A 27 -9.80 24.23 19.75
C ILE A 27 -9.38 22.78 19.96
N ALA A 28 -9.32 22.00 18.88
CA ALA A 28 -8.69 20.68 18.91
C ALA A 28 -7.18 20.86 19.10
N LEU A 29 -6.60 20.18 20.08
CA LEU A 29 -5.17 20.02 20.19
C LEU A 29 -4.65 19.21 18.99
N PRO A 30 -3.37 19.38 18.60
CA PRO A 30 -2.78 18.54 17.57
C PRO A 30 -2.96 17.06 17.92
N SER A 31 -3.82 16.37 17.16
CA SER A 31 -4.11 14.96 17.38
C SER A 31 -2.86 14.13 17.10
N ARG A 32 -2.55 13.18 17.99
CA ARG A 32 -1.47 12.20 17.76
C ARG A 32 -2.07 10.94 17.15
N ILE A 33 -1.52 10.51 16.02
CA ILE A 33 -1.85 9.20 15.43
C ILE A 33 -1.03 8.15 16.17
N GLN A 34 -1.70 7.27 16.92
CA GLN A 34 -1.05 6.09 17.49
C GLN A 34 -1.05 4.96 16.45
N LEU A 35 0.11 4.69 15.86
CA LEU A 35 0.29 3.54 14.98
C LEU A 35 0.62 2.32 15.84
N ARG A 36 -0.27 1.33 15.86
CA ARG A 36 0.04 0.01 16.37
C ARG A 36 0.79 -0.74 15.28
N LEU A 37 2.07 -0.99 15.52
CA LEU A 37 2.88 -1.83 14.65
C LEU A 37 2.61 -3.30 15.00
N PRO A 38 2.52 -4.19 14.01
CA PRO A 38 2.38 -5.62 14.29
C PRO A 38 3.70 -6.17 14.86
N ASP A 39 3.60 -7.17 15.73
CA ASP A 39 4.75 -7.73 16.45
C ASP A 39 5.82 -8.34 15.52
N ASN A 40 5.41 -8.73 14.31
CA ASN A 40 6.26 -9.32 13.27
C ASN A 40 6.78 -8.30 12.23
N LEU A 41 6.82 -7.00 12.58
CA LEU A 41 7.21 -5.94 11.65
C LEU A 41 8.60 -6.17 11.04
N GLU A 42 9.59 -6.50 11.85
CA GLU A 42 10.98 -6.64 11.39
C GLU A 42 11.14 -7.81 10.42
N GLU A 43 10.48 -8.93 10.70
CA GLU A 43 10.45 -10.09 9.81
C GLU A 43 9.74 -9.73 8.49
N SER A 44 8.59 -9.07 8.58
CA SER A 44 7.81 -8.64 7.40
C SER A 44 8.60 -7.66 6.53
N LEU A 45 9.36 -6.75 7.16
CA LEU A 45 10.18 -5.76 6.47
C LEU A 45 11.39 -6.41 5.79
N ASN A 46 12.05 -7.36 6.46
CA ASN A 46 13.14 -8.14 5.87
C ASN A 46 12.67 -8.98 4.68
N VAL A 47 11.50 -9.61 4.78
CA VAL A 47 10.89 -10.35 3.66
C VAL A 47 10.60 -9.39 2.50
N ALA A 48 9.95 -8.26 2.76
CA ALA A 48 9.64 -7.27 1.73
C ALA A 48 10.90 -6.71 1.04
N GLN A 49 11.97 -6.42 1.80
CA GLN A 49 13.24 -5.95 1.25
C GLN A 49 13.91 -7.00 0.36
N ARG A 50 13.94 -8.27 0.79
CA ARG A 50 14.51 -9.37 -0.01
C ARG A 50 13.73 -9.56 -1.31
N THR A 51 12.40 -9.52 -1.23
CA THR A 51 11.51 -9.56 -2.38
C THR A 51 11.80 -8.39 -3.33
N HIS A 52 11.82 -7.16 -2.83
CA HIS A 52 12.10 -5.96 -3.61
C HIS A 52 13.47 -6.02 -4.31
N HIS A 53 14.49 -6.52 -3.60
CA HIS A 53 15.83 -6.68 -4.18
C HIS A 53 15.83 -7.66 -5.37
N ARG A 54 15.14 -8.81 -5.23
CA ARG A 54 14.97 -9.77 -6.33
C ARG A 54 14.19 -9.16 -7.50
N PHE A 55 13.14 -8.38 -7.24
CA PHE A 55 12.42 -7.64 -8.29
C PHE A 55 13.33 -6.68 -9.04
N GLY A 56 14.23 -5.98 -8.35
CA GLY A 56 15.23 -5.13 -8.99
C GLY A 56 16.11 -5.90 -9.97
N GLN A 57 16.56 -7.10 -9.60
CA GLN A 57 17.42 -7.95 -10.44
C GLN A 57 16.75 -8.38 -11.75
N TYR A 58 15.43 -8.62 -11.73
CA TYR A 58 14.66 -9.05 -12.90
C TYR A 58 13.73 -7.96 -13.46
N SER A 59 13.99 -6.70 -13.12
CA SER A 59 13.10 -5.57 -13.42
C SER A 59 12.84 -5.36 -14.91
N ASP A 60 13.86 -5.53 -15.74
CA ASP A 60 13.74 -5.43 -17.20
C ASP A 60 12.82 -6.51 -17.77
N TRP A 61 13.02 -7.77 -17.35
CA TRP A 61 12.17 -8.89 -17.76
C TRP A 61 10.72 -8.72 -17.28
N VAL A 62 10.53 -8.34 -16.02
CA VAL A 62 9.19 -8.05 -15.46
C VAL A 62 8.48 -6.95 -16.26
N SER A 63 9.22 -5.93 -16.71
CA SER A 63 8.65 -4.83 -17.52
C SER A 63 8.17 -5.32 -18.88
N VAL A 64 8.97 -6.16 -19.57
CA VAL A 64 8.60 -6.76 -20.86
C VAL A 64 7.38 -7.68 -20.74
N ILE A 65 7.32 -8.48 -19.67
CA ILE A 65 6.17 -9.35 -19.42
C ILE A 65 4.92 -8.52 -19.12
N ARG A 66 5.04 -7.45 -18.32
CA ARG A 66 3.91 -6.58 -18.00
C ARG A 66 3.33 -5.93 -19.26
N GLU A 67 4.18 -5.38 -20.13
CA GLU A 67 3.75 -4.84 -21.41
C GLU A 67 3.02 -5.89 -22.25
N ARG A 68 3.53 -7.13 -22.28
CA ARG A 68 2.89 -8.21 -23.01
C ARG A 68 1.52 -8.60 -22.42
N VAL A 69 1.41 -8.67 -21.10
CA VAL A 69 0.16 -9.04 -20.40
C VAL A 69 -0.92 -7.96 -20.55
N GLU A 70 -0.54 -6.68 -20.61
CA GLU A 70 -1.46 -5.57 -20.87
C GLU A 70 -2.11 -5.66 -22.27
N HIS A 71 -1.40 -6.21 -23.25
CA HIS A 71 -1.87 -6.31 -24.63
C HIS A 71 -2.44 -7.69 -25.01
N LEU A 72 -2.00 -8.75 -24.34
CA LEU A 72 -2.36 -10.12 -24.65
C LEU A 72 -2.58 -10.90 -23.34
N PRO A 73 -3.73 -11.59 -23.17
CA PRO A 73 -3.88 -12.50 -22.04
C PRO A 73 -2.85 -13.63 -22.14
N VAL A 74 -1.99 -13.75 -21.13
CA VAL A 74 -0.96 -14.79 -21.06
C VAL A 74 -1.34 -15.77 -19.97
N GLU A 75 -1.44 -17.06 -20.31
CA GLU A 75 -1.68 -18.11 -19.32
C GLU A 75 -0.49 -18.24 -18.35
N LYS A 76 -0.78 -18.63 -17.10
CA LYS A 76 0.24 -18.86 -16.08
C LYS A 76 1.36 -19.81 -16.54
N ARG A 77 1.00 -20.91 -17.21
CA ARG A 77 1.98 -21.89 -17.71
C ARG A 77 2.93 -21.30 -18.75
N GLU A 78 2.46 -20.34 -19.53
CA GLU A 78 3.29 -19.64 -20.50
C GLU A 78 4.21 -18.63 -19.81
N LEU A 79 3.75 -17.94 -18.76
CA LEU A 79 4.61 -17.11 -17.91
C LEU A 79 5.74 -17.93 -17.24
N GLU A 80 5.41 -19.11 -16.72
CA GLU A 80 6.40 -20.04 -16.12
C GLU A 80 7.46 -20.47 -17.14
N ARG A 81 7.08 -20.73 -18.39
CA ARG A 81 8.03 -21.04 -19.48
C ARG A 81 8.91 -19.86 -19.84
N LEU A 82 8.35 -18.66 -19.91
CA LEU A 82 9.10 -17.44 -20.19
C LEU A 82 10.09 -17.14 -19.05
N ALA A 83 9.68 -17.37 -17.80
CA ALA A 83 10.54 -17.23 -16.62
C ALA A 83 11.71 -18.23 -16.68
N ALA A 84 11.41 -19.51 -16.95
CA ALA A 84 12.43 -20.55 -17.06
C ALA A 84 13.44 -20.29 -18.20
N ARG A 85 13.00 -19.66 -19.30
CA ARG A 85 13.88 -19.30 -20.42
C ARG A 85 14.85 -18.16 -20.06
N GLU A 86 14.43 -17.26 -19.18
CA GLU A 86 15.18 -16.06 -18.78
C GLU A 86 15.97 -16.31 -17.47
N GLU A 87 16.15 -17.58 -17.11
CA GLU A 87 16.85 -18.05 -15.90
C GLU A 87 16.30 -17.43 -14.60
N VAL A 88 15.02 -17.05 -14.61
CA VAL A 88 14.33 -16.58 -13.41
C VAL A 88 14.15 -17.78 -12.46
N PRO A 89 14.51 -17.63 -11.18
CA PRO A 89 14.39 -18.70 -10.20
C PRO A 89 12.96 -19.25 -10.11
N ALA A 90 12.82 -20.57 -9.99
CA ALA A 90 11.50 -21.22 -9.92
C ALA A 90 10.71 -20.87 -8.65
N ASP A 91 11.39 -20.37 -7.61
CA ASP A 91 10.77 -19.83 -6.39
C ASP A 91 10.30 -18.38 -6.54
N PHE A 92 10.49 -17.75 -7.70
CA PHE A 92 9.97 -16.43 -7.98
C PHE A 92 8.45 -16.47 -8.11
N ASP A 93 7.77 -15.76 -7.22
CA ASP A 93 6.32 -15.68 -7.22
C ASP A 93 5.83 -14.80 -8.38
N LEU A 94 5.43 -15.44 -9.48
CA LEU A 94 4.92 -14.77 -10.67
C LEU A 94 3.65 -13.93 -10.40
N ALA A 95 2.92 -14.19 -9.29
CA ALA A 95 1.79 -13.35 -8.88
C ALA A 95 2.22 -11.90 -8.60
N GLN A 96 3.49 -11.70 -8.25
CA GLN A 96 4.05 -10.40 -7.92
C GLN A 96 4.53 -9.62 -9.15
N ILE A 97 4.50 -10.20 -10.37
CA ILE A 97 4.75 -9.46 -11.63
C ILE A 97 3.73 -8.33 -11.83
N ASN A 98 2.50 -8.54 -11.37
CA ASN A 98 1.44 -7.51 -11.44
C ASN A 98 1.52 -6.49 -10.31
N TRP A 99 2.39 -6.69 -9.31
CA TRP A 99 2.51 -5.79 -8.18
C TRP A 99 2.81 -4.36 -8.66
N LYS A 100 1.99 -3.40 -8.25
CA LYS A 100 2.30 -1.97 -8.31
C LYS A 100 2.29 -1.44 -6.87
N ALA A 101 3.02 -0.36 -6.63
CA ALA A 101 3.11 0.26 -5.31
C ALA A 101 1.75 0.78 -4.77
N ASP A 102 0.78 0.98 -5.66
CA ASP A 102 -0.60 1.39 -5.39
C ASP A 102 -1.61 0.23 -5.42
N TYR A 103 -1.17 -1.02 -5.59
CA TYR A 103 -2.05 -2.19 -5.66
C TYR A 103 -2.45 -2.67 -4.25
N ASP A 104 -3.75 -2.69 -3.97
CA ASP A 104 -4.32 -3.15 -2.69
C ASP A 104 -4.02 -4.66 -2.45
N PRO A 105 -3.48 -5.05 -1.28
CA PRO A 105 -3.29 -6.44 -0.86
C PRO A 105 -4.51 -7.36 -1.03
N TYR A 106 -5.74 -6.83 -0.95
CA TYR A 106 -6.96 -7.61 -1.18
C TYR A 106 -7.02 -8.17 -2.61
N SER A 107 -6.61 -7.36 -3.60
CA SER A 107 -6.57 -7.74 -5.02
C SER A 107 -5.61 -8.90 -5.29
N LEU A 108 -4.50 -8.96 -4.52
CA LEU A 108 -3.47 -9.99 -4.66
C LEU A 108 -3.92 -11.35 -4.12
N THR A 109 -4.84 -11.37 -3.14
CA THR A 109 -5.32 -12.61 -2.52
C THR A 109 -6.37 -13.29 -3.39
N GLU A 110 -7.23 -12.52 -4.06
CA GLU A 110 -8.15 -13.05 -5.07
C GLU A 110 -7.40 -13.57 -6.31
N LEU A 111 -6.37 -12.86 -6.78
CA LEU A 111 -5.53 -13.29 -7.91
C LEU A 111 -4.70 -14.55 -7.65
N LYS A 112 -4.50 -14.97 -6.38
CA LYS A 112 -3.86 -16.25 -6.06
C LYS A 112 -4.78 -17.45 -6.31
N GLY A 113 -6.09 -17.25 -6.30
CA GLY A 113 -7.10 -18.29 -6.57
C GLY A 113 -7.53 -18.38 -8.03
N TYR A 114 -7.39 -17.28 -8.78
CA TYR A 114 -7.78 -17.23 -10.19
C TYR A 114 -6.53 -17.22 -11.09
N CYS A 115 -6.47 -18.19 -12.01
CA CYS A 115 -5.58 -18.14 -13.16
C CYS A 115 -5.67 -16.73 -13.76
N PHE A 116 -4.51 -16.10 -14.01
CA PHE A 116 -4.36 -14.74 -14.54
C PHE A 116 -5.27 -14.54 -15.76
N VAL A 117 -6.49 -14.08 -15.50
CA VAL A 117 -7.43 -13.56 -16.47
C VAL A 117 -7.67 -12.15 -15.96
N CYS A 118 -7.20 -11.17 -16.74
CA CYS A 118 -7.45 -9.76 -16.52
C CYS A 118 -8.89 -9.54 -16.07
N LEU A 119 -9.09 -9.22 -14.79
CA LEU A 119 -10.26 -8.50 -14.37
C LEU A 119 -10.08 -7.08 -14.91
N ARG A 120 -10.85 -6.83 -15.95
CA ARG A 120 -11.07 -5.52 -16.55
C ARG A 120 -11.69 -4.56 -15.53
#